data_AF-A0A8S1XP78-F1
#
_entry.id   AF-A0A8S1XP78-F1
#
_cell.length_a   1.000
_cell.length_b   1.000
_cell.length_c   1.000
_cell.angle_alpha   90.00
_cell.angle_beta   90.00
_cell.angle_gamma   90.00
#
_symmetry.space_group_name_H-M   'P 1'
#
loop_
_entity.id
_entity.type
_entity.pdbx_description
1 polymer ?
#
loop_
_entity_poly.entity_id
_entity_poly.type
_entity_poly.pdbx_seq_one_letter_code
_entity_poly.pdbx_strand_id
1 'polypeptide(L)'
;MQELEEFLEKQKDLNIKMLTDILQTQSLIQHNLSIGLDSLKKCVENLPTKIVPKQGLQSRITIHRQNQHQFILSQLSHKNFISYLNLEEEIKEIYRDRMFNLSVSLRDMNGDLIQDEDCPIFLRIYTSEKFPKEVDSNIRGKPILKGQTKILIRGKAEFQRISITEVSSHFPSGKFLLVIFSEKFYIKPFIIDNLIVKAKKLLK
;
A
#
# COMPACT_ATOMS: atom_id res chain seq x y z
N MET A 1 57.66 -36.96 -26.06
CA MET A 1 56.42 -37.64 -26.48
C MET A 1 55.55 -37.95 -25.27
N GLN A 2 56.07 -38.72 -24.30
CA GLN A 2 55.33 -39.14 -23.09
C GLN A 2 54.82 -37.98 -22.19
N GLU A 3 55.62 -36.92 -21.99
CA GLU A 3 55.20 -35.74 -21.20
C GLU A 3 54.11 -34.90 -21.89
N LEU A 4 54.09 -34.88 -23.24
CA LEU A 4 53.08 -34.17 -24.01
C LEU A 4 51.74 -34.93 -23.96
N GLU A 5 51.79 -36.26 -23.99
CA GLU A 5 50.62 -37.13 -23.82
C GLU A 5 50.02 -36.97 -22.42
N GLU A 6 50.85 -36.98 -21.38
CA GLU A 6 50.40 -36.77 -20.00
C GLU A 6 49.79 -35.37 -19.78
N PHE A 7 50.36 -34.34 -20.41
CA PHE A 7 49.78 -32.98 -20.37
C PHE A 7 48.42 -32.91 -21.07
N LEU A 8 48.30 -33.52 -22.26
CA LEU A 8 47.05 -33.55 -23.02
C LEU A 8 45.96 -34.35 -22.30
N GLU A 9 46.33 -35.42 -21.60
CA GLU A 9 45.41 -36.23 -20.81
C GLU A 9 44.90 -35.47 -19.59
N LYS A 10 45.79 -34.79 -18.84
CA LYS A 10 45.38 -33.90 -17.75
C LYS A 10 44.46 -32.77 -18.21
N GLN A 11 44.73 -32.18 -19.40
CA GLN A 11 43.85 -31.15 -19.98
C GLN A 11 42.46 -31.70 -20.35
N LYS A 12 42.39 -32.93 -20.88
CA LYS A 12 41.11 -33.60 -21.17
C LYS A 12 40.32 -33.85 -19.89
N ASP A 13 40.94 -34.38 -18.85
CA ASP A 13 40.29 -34.64 -17.56
C ASP A 13 39.76 -33.36 -16.93
N LEU A 14 40.54 -32.27 -17.01
CA LEU A 14 40.13 -30.97 -16.47
C LEU A 14 38.93 -30.39 -17.21
N ASN A 15 38.90 -30.52 -18.54
CA ASN A 15 37.76 -30.12 -19.36
C ASN A 15 36.52 -30.97 -19.10
N ILE A 16 36.67 -32.30 -18.96
CA ILE A 16 35.56 -33.21 -18.63
C ILE A 16 34.97 -32.86 -17.27
N LYS A 17 35.83 -32.62 -16.27
CA LYS A 17 35.40 -32.21 -14.94
C LYS A 17 34.63 -30.89 -14.98
N MET A 18 35.17 -29.88 -15.67
CA MET A 18 34.51 -28.58 -15.81
C MET A 18 33.15 -28.70 -16.50
N LEU A 19 33.03 -29.49 -17.57
CA LEU A 19 31.76 -29.73 -18.24
C LEU A 19 30.75 -30.46 -17.34
N THR A 20 31.23 -31.40 -16.51
CA THR A 20 30.39 -32.13 -15.54
C THR A 20 29.84 -31.18 -14.48
N ASP A 21 30.68 -30.30 -13.93
CA ASP A 21 30.27 -29.31 -12.93
C ASP A 21 29.24 -28.31 -13.51
N ILE A 22 29.43 -27.89 -14.77
CA ILE A 22 28.46 -27.04 -15.49
C ILE A 22 27.11 -27.77 -15.65
N LEU A 23 27.11 -29.04 -16.05
CA LEU A 23 25.89 -29.82 -16.21
C LEU A 23 25.15 -30.03 -14.89
N GLN A 24 25.87 -30.31 -13.80
CA GLN A 24 25.27 -30.42 -12.47
C GLN A 24 24.64 -29.10 -12.02
N THR A 25 25.32 -27.98 -12.27
CA THR A 25 24.78 -26.65 -11.96
C THR A 25 23.52 -26.35 -12.76
N GLN A 26 23.50 -26.70 -14.05
CA GLN A 26 22.30 -26.54 -14.90
C GLN A 26 21.13 -27.41 -14.42
N SER A 27 21.40 -28.65 -14.01
CA SER A 27 20.38 -29.56 -13.47
C SER A 27 19.74 -29.00 -12.19
N LEU A 28 20.56 -28.43 -11.28
CA LEU A 28 20.07 -27.77 -10.07
C LEU A 28 19.20 -26.54 -10.38
N ILE A 29 19.62 -25.72 -11.36
CA ILE A 29 18.82 -24.56 -11.80
C ILE A 29 17.47 -25.02 -12.35
N GLN A 30 17.45 -26.05 -13.21
CA GLN A 30 16.20 -26.59 -13.76
C GLN A 30 15.29 -27.15 -12.67
N HIS A 31 15.85 -27.86 -11.69
CA HIS A 31 15.09 -28.38 -10.56
C HIS A 31 14.45 -27.26 -9.73
N ASN A 32 15.20 -26.21 -9.40
CA ASN A 32 14.69 -25.06 -8.65
C ASN A 32 13.60 -24.30 -9.42
N LEU A 33 13.77 -24.13 -10.74
CA LEU A 33 12.73 -23.54 -11.60
C LEU A 33 11.47 -24.41 -11.64
N SER A 34 11.61 -25.73 -11.69
CA SER A 34 10.48 -26.67 -11.65
C SER A 34 9.69 -26.55 -10.35
N ILE A 35 10.37 -26.51 -9.19
CA ILE A 35 9.71 -26.32 -7.88
C ILE A 35 9.00 -24.97 -7.82
N GLY A 36 9.63 -23.91 -8.34
CA GLY A 36 9.02 -22.58 -8.43
C GLY A 36 7.74 -22.58 -9.30
N LEU A 37 7.78 -23.26 -10.44
CA LEU A 37 6.63 -23.41 -11.34
C LEU A 37 5.49 -24.21 -10.71
N ASP A 38 5.78 -25.30 -10.01
CA ASP A 38 4.77 -26.09 -9.30
C ASP A 38 4.11 -25.29 -8.18
N SER A 39 4.90 -24.48 -7.47
CA SER A 39 4.40 -23.57 -6.44
C SER A 39 3.50 -22.49 -7.04
N LEU A 40 3.89 -21.91 -8.18
CA LEU A 40 3.05 -20.96 -8.91
C LEU A 40 1.78 -21.60 -9.46
N LYS A 41 1.87 -22.83 -9.96
CA LYS A 41 0.71 -23.57 -10.48
C LYS A 41 -0.32 -23.82 -9.37
N LYS A 42 0.13 -24.23 -8.18
CA LYS A 42 -0.73 -24.34 -6.99
C LYS A 42 -1.36 -23.00 -6.59
N CYS A 43 -0.61 -21.90 -6.68
CA CYS A 43 -1.17 -20.57 -6.43
C CYS A 43 -2.25 -20.20 -7.46
N VAL A 44 -2.04 -20.52 -8.74
CA VAL A 44 -3.00 -20.24 -9.83
C VAL A 44 -4.24 -21.13 -9.74
N GLU A 45 -4.10 -22.40 -9.37
CA GLU A 45 -5.22 -23.33 -9.17
C GLU A 45 -6.11 -22.92 -7.98
N ASN A 46 -5.54 -22.23 -6.99
CA ASN A 46 -6.27 -21.65 -5.86
C ASN A 46 -6.86 -20.26 -6.16
N LEU A 47 -6.61 -19.68 -7.34
CA LEU A 47 -7.36 -18.51 -7.79
C LEU A 47 -8.79 -18.96 -8.13
N PRO A 48 -9.84 -18.28 -7.65
CA PRO A 48 -11.21 -18.67 -7.93
C PRO A 48 -11.51 -18.54 -9.42
N THR A 49 -11.49 -19.68 -10.13
CA THR A 49 -12.00 -19.83 -11.50
C THR A 49 -13.52 -19.78 -11.49
N LYS A 50 -14.06 -18.59 -11.22
CA LYS A 50 -15.47 -18.26 -11.47
C LYS A 50 -15.51 -17.18 -12.54
N ILE A 51 -15.62 -17.62 -13.79
CA ILE A 51 -16.20 -16.79 -14.85
C ILE A 51 -17.65 -16.54 -14.44
N VAL A 52 -17.99 -15.31 -14.04
CA VAL A 52 -19.38 -14.93 -13.68
C VAL A 52 -19.78 -13.65 -14.44
N PRO A 53 -21.00 -13.59 -15.02
CA PRO A 53 -21.44 -12.52 -15.90
C PRO A 53 -21.68 -11.22 -15.13
N LYS A 54 -21.34 -10.06 -15.72
CA LYS A 54 -21.65 -8.68 -15.28
C LYS A 54 -21.22 -8.24 -13.84
N GLN A 55 -20.67 -9.12 -13.01
CA GLN A 55 -20.10 -8.82 -11.68
C GLN A 55 -18.62 -8.36 -11.74
N GLY A 56 -18.01 -8.38 -12.92
CA GLY A 56 -16.58 -8.15 -13.12
C GLY A 56 -16.06 -6.74 -12.83
N LEU A 57 -16.91 -5.71 -12.84
CA LEU A 57 -16.46 -4.34 -12.48
C LEU A 57 -16.34 -4.17 -10.97
N GLN A 58 -17.32 -4.64 -10.20
CA GLN A 58 -17.31 -4.52 -8.74
C GLN A 58 -16.16 -5.34 -8.14
N SER A 59 -15.92 -6.56 -8.64
CA SER A 59 -14.78 -7.36 -8.18
C SER A 59 -13.43 -6.72 -8.54
N ARG A 60 -13.28 -6.15 -9.74
CA ARG A 60 -12.07 -5.40 -10.12
C ARG A 60 -11.86 -4.14 -9.27
N ILE A 61 -12.93 -3.40 -8.96
CA ILE A 61 -12.87 -2.23 -8.06
C ILE A 61 -12.44 -2.66 -6.65
N THR A 62 -13.01 -3.74 -6.12
CA THR A 62 -12.66 -4.27 -4.79
C THR A 62 -11.20 -4.75 -4.73
N ILE A 63 -10.74 -5.50 -5.75
CA ILE A 63 -9.34 -5.97 -5.82
C ILE A 63 -8.38 -4.78 -5.96
N HIS A 64 -8.70 -3.79 -6.80
CA HIS A 64 -7.87 -2.60 -6.97
C HIS A 64 -7.74 -1.80 -5.65
N ARG A 65 -8.85 -1.61 -4.94
CA ARG A 65 -8.89 -0.96 -3.62
C ARG A 65 -8.08 -1.72 -2.57
N GLN A 66 -8.23 -3.04 -2.52
CA GLN A 66 -7.47 -3.90 -1.60
C GLN A 66 -5.96 -3.78 -1.85
N ASN A 67 -5.54 -3.70 -3.11
CA ASN A 67 -4.13 -3.51 -3.46
C ASN A 67 -3.59 -2.15 -3.01
N GLN A 68 -4.38 -1.07 -3.14
CA GLN A 68 -3.98 0.27 -2.68
C GLN A 68 -3.84 0.32 -1.15
N HIS A 69 -4.79 -0.26 -0.42
CA HIS A 69 -4.74 -0.34 1.04
C HIS A 69 -3.52 -1.13 1.50
N GLN A 70 -3.31 -2.31 0.93
CA GLN A 70 -2.17 -3.15 1.29
C GLN A 70 -0.84 -2.44 1.01
N PHE A 71 -0.75 -1.68 -0.09
CA PHE A 71 0.42 -0.89 -0.41
C PHE A 71 0.68 0.20 0.65
N ILE A 72 -0.31 0.99 1.02
CA ILE A 72 -0.19 2.02 2.06
C ILE A 72 0.20 1.40 3.41
N LEU A 73 -0.46 0.31 3.82
CA LEU A 73 -0.15 -0.39 5.07
C LEU A 73 1.30 -0.89 5.08
N SER A 74 1.79 -1.39 3.94
CA SER A 74 3.19 -1.82 3.80
C SER A 74 4.18 -0.66 3.94
N GLN A 75 3.88 0.51 3.37
CA GLN A 75 4.73 1.71 3.49
C GLN A 75 4.79 2.22 4.93
N LEU A 76 3.69 2.10 5.69
CA LEU A 76 3.64 2.51 7.08
C LEU A 76 4.19 1.44 8.05
N SER A 77 4.51 0.22 7.58
CA SER A 77 4.89 -0.94 8.42
C SER A 77 3.80 -1.43 9.39
N HIS A 78 2.53 -1.19 9.05
CA HIS A 78 1.36 -1.56 9.87
C HIS A 78 0.98 -3.04 9.70
N LYS A 79 0.85 -3.76 10.81
CA LYS A 79 0.54 -5.20 10.85
C LYS A 79 -0.02 -5.62 12.20
N ASN A 80 -0.65 -6.80 12.25
CA ASN A 80 -1.14 -7.44 13.48
C ASN A 80 -2.02 -6.50 14.32
N PHE A 81 -3.13 -6.07 13.74
CA PHE A 81 -3.98 -5.04 14.35
C PHE A 81 -4.71 -5.55 15.60
N ILE A 82 -4.60 -4.79 16.69
CA ILE A 82 -5.34 -5.00 17.95
C ILE A 82 -6.35 -3.88 18.23
N SER A 83 -6.20 -2.76 17.55
CA SER A 83 -7.11 -1.62 17.58
C SER A 83 -7.20 -0.97 16.20
N TYR A 84 -8.18 -0.10 15.98
CA TYR A 84 -8.38 0.60 14.73
C TYR A 84 -8.84 2.04 14.93
N LEU A 85 -8.50 2.89 13.97
CA LEU A 85 -9.04 4.24 13.87
C LEU A 85 -10.37 4.20 13.13
N ASN A 86 -11.35 4.94 13.64
CA ASN A 86 -12.65 5.08 13.03
C ASN A 86 -12.97 6.55 12.80
N LEU A 87 -13.59 6.84 11.66
CA LEU A 87 -14.14 8.16 11.38
C LEU A 87 -15.56 8.23 11.97
N GLU A 88 -15.80 9.20 12.85
CA GLU A 88 -17.09 9.34 13.55
C GLU A 88 -18.14 10.06 12.70
N GLU A 89 -17.70 10.92 11.78
CA GLU A 89 -18.57 11.71 10.90
C GLU A 89 -18.14 11.59 9.45
N GLU A 90 -19.10 11.40 8.55
CA GLU A 90 -18.80 11.42 7.12
C GLU A 90 -18.26 12.78 6.68
N ILE A 91 -17.25 12.73 5.82
CA ILE A 91 -16.66 13.96 5.28
C ILE A 91 -17.63 14.58 4.28
N LYS A 92 -18.08 15.79 4.60
CA LYS A 92 -18.82 16.66 3.67
C LYS A 92 -17.93 17.07 2.49
N GLU A 93 -18.54 17.65 1.46
CA GLU A 93 -17.81 18.12 0.28
C GLU A 93 -16.63 19.05 0.66
N ILE A 94 -15.43 18.68 0.21
CA ILE A 94 -14.22 19.46 0.43
C ILE A 94 -13.97 20.39 -0.76
N TYR A 95 -13.59 21.61 -0.43
CA TYR A 95 -13.21 22.64 -1.39
C TYR A 95 -11.78 23.08 -1.14
N ARG A 96 -11.04 23.39 -2.21
CA ARG A 96 -9.66 23.87 -2.13
C ARG A 96 -9.57 25.08 -1.20
N ASP A 97 -8.58 25.06 -0.31
CA ASP A 97 -8.30 26.08 0.71
C ASP A 97 -9.44 26.35 1.71
N ARG A 98 -10.54 25.58 1.67
CA ARG A 98 -11.61 25.69 2.65
C ARG A 98 -11.30 24.82 3.87
N MET A 99 -11.44 25.40 5.05
CA MET A 99 -11.26 24.67 6.30
C MET A 99 -12.42 23.70 6.55
N PHE A 100 -12.08 22.53 7.04
CA PHE A 100 -12.99 21.50 7.53
C PHE A 100 -12.37 20.79 8.74
N ASN A 101 -13.21 20.04 9.46
CA ASN A 101 -12.78 19.26 10.61
C ASN A 101 -13.02 17.76 10.35
N LEU A 102 -12.32 16.91 11.11
CA LEU A 102 -12.46 15.45 11.06
C LEU A 102 -12.52 14.87 12.47
N SER A 103 -13.67 14.28 12.82
CA SER A 103 -13.88 13.58 14.08
C SER A 103 -13.42 12.12 13.97
N VAL A 104 -12.49 11.70 14.82
CA VAL A 104 -11.87 10.37 14.81
C VAL A 104 -11.97 9.73 16.19
N SER A 105 -12.11 8.42 16.22
CA SER A 105 -12.01 7.61 17.44
C SER A 105 -10.99 6.50 17.33
N LEU A 106 -10.43 6.11 18.48
CA LEU A 106 -9.59 4.93 18.64
C LEU A 106 -10.41 3.84 19.33
N ARG A 107 -10.55 2.69 18.67
CA ARG A 107 -11.37 1.57 19.14
C ARG A 107 -10.58 0.27 19.18
N ASP A 108 -10.93 -0.61 20.11
CA ASP A 108 -10.45 -1.98 20.14
C ASP A 108 -11.13 -2.83 19.05
N MET A 109 -10.77 -4.11 18.92
CA MET A 109 -11.42 -5.01 17.95
C MET A 109 -12.88 -5.34 18.29
N ASN A 110 -13.35 -5.06 19.50
CA ASN A 110 -14.75 -5.24 19.92
C ASN A 110 -15.61 -4.01 19.58
N GLY A 111 -14.98 -2.88 19.26
CA GLY A 111 -15.62 -1.61 18.94
C GLY A 111 -15.66 -0.61 20.10
N ASP A 112 -15.11 -0.97 21.25
CA ASP A 112 -15.08 -0.13 22.46
C ASP A 112 -14.00 0.94 22.36
N LEU A 113 -14.25 2.11 22.97
CA LEU A 113 -13.31 3.22 22.95
C LEU A 113 -12.12 2.94 23.86
N ILE A 114 -10.92 3.05 23.32
CA ILE A 114 -9.68 2.92 24.09
C ILE A 114 -9.33 4.28 24.68
N GLN A 115 -9.35 4.40 26.00
CA GLN A 115 -9.09 5.65 26.74
C GLN A 115 -7.90 5.56 27.69
N ASP A 116 -7.13 4.48 27.64
CA ASP A 116 -6.09 4.21 28.64
C ASP A 116 -4.85 5.08 28.44
N GLU A 117 -4.54 5.43 27.18
CA GLU A 117 -3.36 6.19 26.81
C GLU A 117 -3.65 7.22 25.72
N ASP A 118 -2.84 8.27 25.76
CA ASP A 118 -2.73 9.25 24.69
C ASP A 118 -2.02 8.64 23.47
N CYS A 119 -2.65 8.73 22.31
CA CYS A 119 -2.14 8.17 21.07
C CYS A 119 -1.95 9.28 20.02
N PRO A 120 -0.74 9.47 19.46
CA PRO A 120 -0.53 10.43 18.40
C PRO A 120 -1.10 9.91 17.07
N ILE A 121 -1.98 10.70 16.45
CA ILE A 121 -2.62 10.42 15.17
C ILE A 121 -2.24 11.51 14.16
N PHE A 122 -2.06 11.10 12.91
CA PHE A 122 -1.55 11.91 11.82
C PHE A 122 -2.45 11.80 10.59
N LEU A 123 -2.41 12.84 9.76
CA LEU A 123 -3.06 12.88 8.44
C LEU A 123 -2.04 12.95 7.32
N ARG A 124 -2.24 12.13 6.29
CA ARG A 124 -1.49 12.18 5.03
C ARG A 124 -2.42 12.05 3.82
N ILE A 125 -2.02 12.66 2.72
CA ILE A 125 -2.69 12.53 1.43
C ILE A 125 -1.83 11.66 0.52
N TYR A 126 -2.47 10.74 -0.19
CA TYR A 126 -1.83 9.93 -1.22
C TYR A 126 -2.57 10.07 -2.56
N THR A 127 -1.85 9.81 -3.65
CA THR A 127 -2.47 9.65 -4.98
C THR A 127 -3.33 8.39 -5.02
N SER A 128 -4.41 8.41 -5.82
CA SER A 128 -5.30 7.24 -5.96
C SER A 128 -4.94 6.34 -7.16
N GLU A 129 -3.66 6.28 -7.51
CA GLU A 129 -3.14 5.42 -8.57
C GLU A 129 -2.96 3.98 -8.06
N LYS A 130 -2.61 3.03 -8.95
CA LYS A 130 -2.36 1.62 -8.56
C LYS A 130 -1.33 1.48 -7.45
N PHE A 131 -0.33 2.35 -7.44
CA PHE A 131 0.70 2.45 -6.40
C PHE A 131 0.62 3.85 -5.78
N PRO A 132 -0.18 4.03 -4.71
CA PRO A 132 -0.35 5.32 -4.06
C PRO A 132 0.97 5.95 -3.65
N LYS A 133 1.20 7.20 -4.03
CA LYS A 133 2.36 7.99 -3.60
C LYS A 133 1.91 9.05 -2.61
N GLU A 134 2.66 9.24 -1.54
CA GLU A 134 2.42 10.33 -0.61
C GLU A 134 2.56 11.66 -1.36
N VAL A 135 1.60 12.55 -1.12
CA VAL A 135 1.60 13.92 -1.63
C VAL A 135 1.87 14.79 -0.41
N ASP A 136 3.00 15.49 -0.41
CA ASP A 136 3.38 16.43 0.66
C ASP A 136 3.12 17.88 0.24
N SER A 137 3.13 18.13 -1.06
CA SER A 137 3.10 19.44 -1.67
C SER A 137 2.18 19.48 -2.90
N ASN A 138 1.64 20.65 -3.19
CA ASN A 138 0.85 20.92 -4.38
C ASN A 138 1.75 21.23 -5.59
N ILE A 139 1.14 21.49 -6.76
CA ILE A 139 1.89 21.78 -8.00
C ILE A 139 2.77 23.04 -7.94
N ARG A 140 2.59 23.87 -6.89
CA ARG A 140 3.35 25.09 -6.62
C ARG A 140 4.40 24.90 -5.53
N GLY A 141 4.65 23.68 -5.08
CA GLY A 141 5.59 23.36 -4.01
C GLY A 141 5.16 23.80 -2.60
N LYS A 142 3.88 24.16 -2.40
CA LYS A 142 3.35 24.51 -1.08
C LYS A 142 2.74 23.27 -0.41
N PRO A 143 2.69 23.18 0.93
CA PRO A 143 2.12 22.01 1.62
C PRO A 143 0.71 21.66 1.12
N ILE A 144 0.45 20.36 0.88
CA ILE A 144 -0.84 19.88 0.40
C ILE A 144 -1.93 20.02 1.47
N LEU A 145 -1.57 19.79 2.74
CA LEU A 145 -2.41 19.95 3.91
C LEU A 145 -1.95 21.18 4.70
N LYS A 146 -2.91 21.99 5.15
CA LYS A 146 -2.72 23.07 6.12
C LYS A 146 -3.58 22.83 7.35
N GLY A 147 -3.21 23.42 8.48
CA GLY A 147 -3.95 23.30 9.74
C GLY A 147 -3.39 22.19 10.62
N GLN A 148 -4.25 21.62 11.47
CA GLN A 148 -3.85 20.60 12.42
C GLN A 148 -3.77 19.23 11.74
N THR A 149 -2.57 18.78 11.38
CA THR A 149 -2.33 17.47 10.73
C THR A 149 -1.85 16.39 11.70
N LYS A 150 -1.62 16.75 12.96
CA LYS A 150 -1.26 15.86 14.07
C LYS A 150 -2.12 16.20 15.29
N ILE A 151 -2.68 15.19 15.93
CA ILE A 151 -3.41 15.31 17.19
C ILE A 151 -3.00 14.20 18.15
N LEU A 152 -3.34 14.39 19.42
CA LEU A 152 -3.29 13.36 20.44
C LEU A 152 -4.73 12.91 20.70
N ILE A 153 -5.00 11.61 20.66
CA ILE A 153 -6.33 11.04 20.90
C ILE A 153 -6.33 10.20 22.17
N ARG A 154 -7.40 10.36 22.95
CA ARG A 154 -7.75 9.49 24.08
C ARG A 154 -9.23 9.13 23.95
N GLY A 155 -9.52 7.97 23.39
CA GLY A 155 -10.87 7.59 22.94
C GLY A 155 -11.30 8.33 21.68
N LYS A 156 -11.65 9.62 21.78
CA LYS A 156 -12.14 10.45 20.66
C LYS A 156 -11.41 11.78 20.59
N ALA A 157 -11.18 12.27 19.38
CA ALA A 157 -10.61 13.59 19.14
C ALA A 157 -11.04 14.13 17.77
N GLU A 158 -10.78 15.41 17.54
CA GLU A 158 -11.09 16.08 16.29
C GLU A 158 -9.84 16.76 15.74
N PHE A 159 -9.55 16.55 14.45
CA PHE A 159 -8.63 17.42 13.75
C PHE A 159 -9.36 18.69 13.33
N GLN A 160 -8.89 19.84 13.79
CA GLN A 160 -9.56 21.11 13.56
C GLN A 160 -8.87 21.95 12.49
N ARG A 161 -9.69 22.68 11.70
CA ARG A 161 -9.24 23.72 10.77
C ARG A 161 -8.25 23.20 9.70
N ILE A 162 -8.44 21.96 9.25
CA ILE A 162 -7.63 21.38 8.16
C ILE A 162 -8.11 21.95 6.83
N SER A 163 -7.21 22.21 5.89
CA SER A 163 -7.57 22.46 4.49
C SER A 163 -6.63 21.75 3.52
N ILE A 164 -7.17 21.39 2.36
CA ILE A 164 -6.39 20.82 1.25
C ILE A 164 -6.17 21.92 0.21
N THR A 165 -4.91 22.13 -0.17
CA THR A 165 -4.49 23.28 -0.96
C THR A 165 -4.51 23.04 -2.47
N GLU A 166 -4.97 21.87 -2.89
CA GLU A 166 -5.02 21.49 -4.29
C GLU A 166 -6.34 20.82 -4.67
N VAL A 167 -6.79 21.06 -5.89
CA VAL A 167 -7.96 20.35 -6.44
C VAL A 167 -7.56 18.96 -6.91
N SER A 168 -8.44 17.98 -6.70
CA SER A 168 -8.13 16.61 -7.06
C SER A 168 -8.04 16.38 -8.57
N SER A 169 -8.65 17.26 -9.38
CA SER A 169 -8.57 17.23 -10.85
C SER A 169 -7.18 17.52 -11.42
N HIS A 170 -6.25 18.06 -10.62
CA HIS A 170 -4.85 18.21 -11.04
C HIS A 170 -4.05 16.90 -10.97
N PHE A 171 -4.63 15.85 -10.39
CA PHE A 171 -3.99 14.55 -10.27
C PHE A 171 -4.60 13.57 -11.27
N PRO A 172 -3.83 12.61 -11.83
CA PRO A 172 -4.29 11.74 -12.91
C PRO A 172 -5.59 10.97 -12.64
N SER A 173 -5.84 10.61 -11.38
CA SER A 173 -7.05 9.89 -10.98
C SER A 173 -8.25 10.79 -10.65
N GLY A 174 -8.07 12.11 -10.56
CA GLY A 174 -9.12 13.06 -10.19
C GLY A 174 -9.56 12.98 -8.72
N LYS A 175 -8.88 12.18 -7.88
CA LYS A 175 -9.22 11.92 -6.47
C LYS A 175 -7.96 11.64 -5.63
N PHE A 176 -8.07 11.85 -4.33
CA PHE A 176 -7.05 11.52 -3.34
C PHE A 176 -7.47 10.35 -2.46
N LEU A 177 -6.47 9.72 -1.86
CA LEU A 177 -6.64 8.90 -0.67
C LEU A 177 -6.26 9.76 0.55
N LEU A 178 -7.14 9.85 1.54
CA LEU A 178 -6.81 10.46 2.83
C LEU A 178 -6.59 9.35 3.86
N VAL A 179 -5.42 9.35 4.47
CA VAL A 179 -4.98 8.33 5.42
C VAL A 179 -4.87 8.95 6.80
N ILE A 180 -5.60 8.38 7.75
CA ILE A 180 -5.55 8.69 9.17
C ILE A 180 -4.82 7.53 9.84
N PHE A 181 -3.67 7.77 10.45
CA PHE A 181 -2.83 6.71 11.00
C PHE A 181 -2.14 7.13 12.29
N SER A 182 -1.61 6.15 13.03
CA SER A 182 -0.72 6.36 14.17
C SER A 182 0.64 5.76 13.85
N GLU A 183 1.70 6.22 14.53
CA GLU A 183 3.01 5.56 14.47
C GLU A 183 3.01 4.19 15.17
N LYS A 184 2.00 3.91 16.02
CA LYS A 184 1.78 2.60 16.62
C LYS A 184 1.30 1.61 15.54
N PHE A 185 2.22 0.77 15.04
CA PHE A 185 2.00 -0.17 13.92
C PHE A 185 0.86 -1.18 14.11
N TYR A 186 0.47 -1.44 15.37
CA TYR A 186 -0.62 -2.35 15.75
C TYR A 186 -2.00 -1.68 15.72
N ILE A 187 -2.06 -0.38 15.43
CA ILE A 187 -3.32 0.35 15.24
C ILE A 187 -3.62 0.36 13.75
N LYS A 188 -4.77 -0.17 13.33
CA LYS A 188 -5.20 -0.16 11.94
C LYS A 188 -5.52 1.28 11.50
N PRO A 189 -4.86 1.80 10.45
CA PRO A 189 -5.18 3.10 9.87
C PRO A 189 -6.59 3.13 9.28
N PHE A 190 -7.17 4.33 9.21
CA PHE A 190 -8.39 4.59 8.47
C PHE A 190 -8.05 5.24 7.12
N ILE A 191 -8.52 4.65 6.01
CA ILE A 191 -8.21 5.10 4.64
C ILE A 191 -9.51 5.46 3.92
N ILE A 192 -9.57 6.67 3.37
CA ILE A 192 -10.70 7.20 2.60
C ILE A 192 -10.33 7.23 1.12
N ASP A 193 -11.00 6.42 0.30
CA ASP A 193 -10.49 6.06 -1.04
C ASP A 193 -10.93 6.93 -2.22
N ASN A 194 -11.81 7.90 -1.97
CA ASN A 194 -12.42 8.72 -3.01
C ASN A 194 -12.57 10.17 -2.54
N LEU A 195 -11.52 10.73 -1.94
CA LEU A 195 -11.56 12.11 -1.50
C LEU A 195 -11.47 13.05 -2.72
N ILE A 196 -12.58 13.74 -3.02
CA ILE A 196 -12.67 14.70 -4.10
C ILE A 196 -12.58 16.11 -3.53
N VAL A 197 -11.60 16.90 -4.00
CA VAL A 197 -11.42 18.30 -3.61
C VAL A 197 -11.78 19.19 -4.78
N LYS A 198 -12.88 19.93 -4.65
CA LYS A 198 -13.42 20.79 -5.71
C LYS A 198 -12.81 22.20 -5.63
N ALA A 199 -12.78 22.92 -6.75
CA ALA A 199 -12.19 24.27 -6.80
C ALA A 199 -12.98 25.31 -5.97
N LYS A 200 -14.31 25.34 -6.13
CA LYS A 200 -15.22 26.28 -5.46
C LYS A 200 -16.59 25.63 -5.26
N LYS A 201 -17.30 26.04 -4.21
CA LYS A 201 -18.72 25.70 -4.04
C LYS A 201 -19.51 26.60 -4.98
N LEU A 202 -20.27 25.98 -5.88
CA LEU A 202 -21.26 26.72 -6.67
C LEU A 202 -22.33 27.18 -5.67
N LEU A 203 -22.40 28.49 -5.43
CA LEU A 203 -23.52 29.09 -4.70
C LEU A 203 -24.75 28.90 -5.59
N LYS A 204 -25.68 28.06 -5.15
CA LYS A 204 -27.05 28.04 -5.67
C LYS A 204 -27.86 29.09 -4.93
#